data_AF-A0A0S9DE54-F1
#
_entry.id   AF-A0A0S9DE54-F1
#
_cell.length_a   1.000
_cell.length_b   1.000
_cell.length_c   1.000
_cell.angle_alpha   90.00
_cell.angle_beta   90.00
_cell.angle_gamma   90.00
#
_symmetry.space_group_name_H-M   'P 1'
#
loop_
_entity.id
_entity.type
_entity.pdbx_description
1 polymer ?
#
loop_
_entity_poly.entity_id
_entity_poly.type
_entity_poly.pdbx_seq_one_letter_code
_entity_poly.pdbx_strand_id
1 'polypeptide(L)'
;MVAATALIGGCSAAAEARPFPAGVPWDYQLGGSYPPAEGTGVVVRELSDGPADGVYSICYVNAFQTQPGASSGWLADGLVLTIDGEPLADPDWPDEYLLDTGTEAKRTAIAARTGAVLKECADRGFDAVELDNLDSYVRSDGLLVLDDNRALATTLVAAAQRLGLLVGQKNAAEDTAELAGAGFDFAIAEQCVEFGECGEYAAQYGDAVLAVEYPGPTTDACADGDRPSSTVVRDRELSRPGDVGYLFRRC
;
A
#
# COMPACT_ATOMS: atom_id res chain seq x y z
N MET A 1 38.00 10.20 -45.90
CA MET A 1 38.00 9.24 -44.77
C MET A 1 36.75 9.59 -43.96
N VAL A 2 35.68 8.81 -44.11
CA VAL A 2 34.39 9.08 -43.43
C VAL A 2 34.42 8.34 -42.10
N ALA A 3 34.42 9.06 -40.99
CA ALA A 3 34.31 8.49 -39.66
C ALA A 3 32.82 8.28 -39.34
N ALA A 4 32.40 7.03 -39.26
CA ALA A 4 31.07 6.64 -38.80
C ALA A 4 31.09 6.56 -37.26
N THR A 5 30.39 7.48 -36.61
CA THR A 5 30.16 7.44 -35.17
C THR A 5 28.99 6.50 -34.90
N ALA A 6 29.26 5.32 -34.35
CA ALA A 6 28.23 4.40 -33.89
C ALA A 6 27.68 4.88 -32.53
N LEU A 7 26.43 5.34 -32.51
CA LEU A 7 25.66 5.58 -31.29
C LEU A 7 25.22 4.22 -30.75
N ILE A 8 25.86 3.76 -29.68
CA ILE A 8 25.37 2.60 -28.91
C ILE A 8 24.26 3.12 -28.02
N GLY A 9 23.01 2.93 -28.45
CA GLY A 9 21.84 3.12 -27.58
C GLY A 9 21.87 2.07 -26.48
N GLY A 10 22.20 2.49 -25.25
CA GLY A 10 22.08 1.63 -24.09
C GLY A 10 20.61 1.36 -23.81
N CYS A 11 20.16 0.12 -23.98
CA CYS A 11 18.95 -0.34 -23.31
C CYS A 11 19.23 -0.29 -21.80
N SER A 12 18.64 0.69 -21.09
CA SER A 12 18.53 0.56 -19.63
C SER A 12 17.72 -0.71 -19.37
N ALA A 13 18.38 -1.74 -18.85
CA ALA A 13 17.67 -2.86 -18.24
C ALA A 13 16.78 -2.27 -17.13
N ALA A 14 15.50 -2.65 -17.10
CA ALA A 14 14.66 -2.36 -15.95
C ALA A 14 15.39 -2.89 -14.71
N ALA A 15 15.47 -2.08 -13.65
CA ALA A 15 16.06 -2.53 -12.40
C ALA A 15 15.27 -3.76 -11.91
N GLU A 16 15.95 -4.88 -11.69
CA GLU A 16 15.31 -6.05 -11.11
C GLU A 16 14.87 -5.73 -9.68
N ALA A 17 13.62 -6.04 -9.36
CA ALA A 17 13.08 -5.84 -8.02
C ALA A 17 13.87 -6.66 -6.99
N ARG A 18 14.17 -6.06 -5.85
CA ARG A 18 14.75 -6.79 -4.72
C ARG A 18 13.71 -7.78 -4.17
N PRO A 19 14.08 -9.03 -3.86
CA PRO A 19 13.14 -9.99 -3.26
C PRO A 19 12.58 -9.48 -1.93
N PHE A 20 11.29 -9.75 -1.68
CA PHE A 20 10.64 -9.39 -0.42
C PHE A 20 11.24 -10.18 0.77
N PRO A 21 11.67 -9.50 1.85
CA PRO A 21 12.22 -10.17 3.03
C PRO A 21 11.10 -10.67 3.95
N ALA A 22 10.52 -11.83 3.63
CA ALA A 22 9.46 -12.45 4.42
C ALA A 22 9.90 -12.84 5.85
N GLY A 23 8.96 -12.79 6.80
CA GLY A 23 9.18 -13.24 8.19
C GLY A 23 10.21 -12.43 9.01
N VAL A 24 10.42 -11.15 8.67
CA VAL A 24 11.39 -10.27 9.38
C VAL A 24 10.68 -9.24 10.25
N PRO A 25 11.35 -8.72 11.31
CA PRO A 25 10.83 -7.59 12.06
C PRO A 25 10.61 -6.37 11.16
N TRP A 26 9.49 -5.67 11.36
CA TRP A 26 9.16 -4.49 10.58
C TRP A 26 8.63 -3.34 11.45
N ASP A 27 8.41 -2.18 10.82
CA ASP A 27 7.84 -0.99 11.47
C ASP A 27 6.98 -0.19 10.48
N TYR A 28 5.86 0.34 10.95
CA TYR A 28 4.88 1.08 10.15
C TYR A 28 4.91 2.56 10.55
N GLN A 29 5.57 3.38 9.74
CA GLN A 29 5.95 4.76 10.07
C GLN A 29 5.20 5.77 9.18
N LEU A 30 3.88 5.89 9.34
CA LEU A 30 3.06 6.87 8.61
C LEU A 30 2.78 8.16 9.39
N GLY A 31 2.81 8.14 10.73
CA GLY A 31 2.79 9.35 11.56
C GLY A 31 4.08 10.19 11.48
N GLY A 32 4.99 9.83 10.58
CA GLY A 32 6.28 10.45 10.32
C GLY A 32 7.45 9.48 10.51
N SER A 33 8.50 9.66 9.72
CA SER A 33 9.69 8.81 9.78
C SER A 33 10.55 9.02 11.02
N TYR A 34 11.18 7.94 11.47
CA TYR A 34 12.23 7.93 12.49
C TYR A 34 13.22 6.79 12.24
N PRO A 35 14.46 6.86 12.77
CA PRO A 35 15.44 5.78 12.61
C PRO A 35 14.86 4.43 13.06
N PRO A 36 14.79 3.41 12.19
CA PRO A 36 14.27 2.11 12.57
C PRO A 36 15.11 1.48 13.67
N ALA A 37 14.48 0.79 14.61
CA ALA A 37 15.20 0.08 15.66
C ALA A 37 16.08 -1.05 15.08
N GLU A 38 17.17 -1.37 15.76
CA GLU A 38 18.09 -2.43 15.33
C GLU A 38 17.33 -3.74 15.02
N GLY A 39 17.73 -4.39 13.92
CA GLY A 39 17.08 -5.61 13.43
C GLY A 39 15.77 -5.39 12.67
N THR A 40 15.29 -4.15 12.44
CA THR A 40 14.21 -3.91 11.47
C THR A 40 14.67 -4.32 10.07
N GLY A 41 13.96 -5.24 9.43
CA GLY A 41 14.18 -5.66 8.05
C GLY A 41 13.31 -4.90 7.04
N VAL A 42 12.12 -4.44 7.43
CA VAL A 42 11.17 -3.71 6.58
C VAL A 42 10.64 -2.45 7.26
N VAL A 43 10.46 -1.37 6.52
CA VAL A 43 9.62 -0.23 6.94
C VAL A 43 8.61 0.14 5.86
N VAL A 44 7.44 0.59 6.28
CA VAL A 44 6.50 1.31 5.42
C VAL A 44 6.51 2.79 5.81
N ARG A 45 6.61 3.67 4.81
CA ARG A 45 6.69 5.13 5.00
C ARG A 45 5.92 5.89 3.95
N GLU A 46 5.52 7.09 4.32
CA GLU A 46 5.08 8.11 3.38
C GLU A 46 6.13 8.36 2.30
N LEU A 47 5.67 8.67 1.08
CA LEU A 47 6.55 9.10 0.01
C LEU A 47 7.40 10.28 0.50
N SER A 48 6.79 11.29 1.12
CA SER A 48 7.46 12.52 1.57
C SER A 48 8.66 12.26 2.50
N ASP A 49 8.55 11.28 3.40
CA ASP A 49 9.58 10.88 4.36
C ASP A 49 10.77 10.14 3.72
N GLY A 50 10.55 9.44 2.60
CA GLY A 50 11.59 8.70 1.89
C GLY A 50 11.99 7.37 2.54
N PRO A 51 12.79 6.57 1.82
CA PRO A 51 13.20 5.25 2.30
C PRO A 51 14.16 5.36 3.49
N ALA A 52 14.28 4.26 4.25
CA ALA A 52 15.27 4.12 5.29
C ALA A 52 16.55 3.45 4.76
N ASP A 53 17.71 4.01 5.11
CA ASP A 53 19.00 3.46 4.70
C ASP A 53 19.20 2.03 5.22
N GLY A 54 19.57 1.12 4.33
CA GLY A 54 19.92 -0.26 4.67
C GLY A 54 18.74 -1.16 5.08
N VAL A 55 17.50 -0.66 4.96
CA VAL A 55 16.25 -1.39 5.30
C VAL A 55 15.38 -1.49 4.05
N TYR A 56 14.65 -2.59 3.89
CA TYR A 56 13.70 -2.74 2.79
C TYR A 56 12.55 -1.73 3.00
N SER A 57 12.38 -0.79 2.07
CA SER A 57 11.47 0.34 2.26
C SER A 57 10.28 0.29 1.31
N ILE A 58 9.08 0.33 1.88
CA ILE A 58 7.79 0.30 1.17
C ILE A 58 7.21 1.72 1.16
N CYS A 59 6.87 2.21 -0.03
CA CYS A 59 6.26 3.52 -0.23
C CYS A 59 4.74 3.39 -0.05
N TYR A 60 4.17 4.09 0.91
CA TYR A 60 2.72 4.21 1.07
C TYR A 60 2.13 5.06 -0.05
N VAL A 61 1.08 4.55 -0.70
CA VAL A 61 0.32 5.27 -1.73
C VAL A 61 -1.17 5.01 -1.50
N ASN A 62 -1.91 6.04 -1.12
CA ASN A 62 -3.36 5.97 -1.13
C ASN A 62 -3.84 5.96 -2.60
N ALA A 63 -4.20 4.77 -3.09
CA ALA A 63 -4.38 4.52 -4.52
C ALA A 63 -5.87 4.51 -4.94
N PHE A 64 -6.78 4.42 -3.96
CA PHE A 64 -8.21 4.25 -4.15
C PHE A 64 -9.04 5.32 -3.44
N GLN A 65 -8.40 6.20 -2.67
CA GLN A 65 -8.98 7.42 -2.12
C GLN A 65 -8.06 8.62 -2.38
N THR A 66 -8.57 9.83 -2.16
CA THR A 66 -7.74 11.03 -2.11
C THR A 66 -7.07 11.15 -0.75
N GLN A 67 -5.84 11.68 -0.68
CA GLN A 67 -5.20 11.98 0.61
C GLN A 67 -5.66 13.33 1.22
N PRO A 68 -5.47 13.53 2.53
CA PRO A 68 -5.76 14.79 3.21
C PRO A 68 -5.11 15.97 2.51
N GLY A 69 -5.92 16.98 2.15
CA GLY A 69 -5.46 18.18 1.45
C GLY A 69 -5.13 18.00 -0.04
N ALA A 70 -5.27 16.78 -0.61
CA ALA A 70 -4.92 16.48 -2.00
C ALA A 70 -6.13 16.22 -2.91
N SER A 71 -7.37 16.49 -2.48
CA SER A 71 -8.61 16.15 -3.20
C SER A 71 -8.95 17.07 -4.39
N SER A 72 -8.56 18.34 -4.35
CA SER A 72 -9.00 19.36 -5.32
C SER A 72 -8.74 18.99 -6.79
N GLY A 73 -7.58 18.41 -7.07
CA GLY A 73 -7.23 17.97 -8.42
C GLY A 73 -8.06 16.78 -8.88
N TRP A 74 -8.44 15.85 -7.99
CA TRP A 74 -9.26 14.68 -8.32
C TRP A 74 -10.71 15.07 -8.59
N LEU A 75 -11.22 16.02 -7.80
CA LEU A 75 -12.55 16.62 -7.98
C LEU A 75 -12.66 17.34 -9.33
N ALA A 76 -11.67 18.17 -9.67
CA ALA A 76 -11.65 18.91 -10.93
C ALA A 76 -11.68 18.00 -12.18
N ASP A 77 -11.08 16.81 -12.08
CA ASP A 77 -11.04 15.82 -13.16
C ASP A 77 -12.26 14.87 -13.16
N GLY A 78 -13.17 14.98 -12.19
CA GLY A 78 -14.33 14.10 -12.07
C GLY A 78 -13.98 12.64 -11.72
N LEU A 79 -12.85 12.45 -11.03
CA LEU A 79 -12.32 11.13 -10.64
C LEU A 79 -12.71 10.71 -9.23
N VAL A 80 -13.41 11.58 -8.49
CA VAL A 80 -14.00 11.25 -7.19
C VAL A 80 -15.38 10.64 -7.41
N LEU A 81 -15.70 9.61 -6.63
CA LEU A 81 -17.01 8.98 -6.60
C LEU A 81 -18.01 9.94 -5.97
N THR A 82 -19.19 10.07 -6.58
CA THR A 82 -20.23 10.99 -6.12
C THR A 82 -21.54 10.27 -5.90
N ILE A 83 -22.25 10.64 -4.83
CA ILE A 83 -23.63 10.23 -4.54
C ILE A 83 -24.51 11.48 -4.47
N ASP A 84 -25.64 11.46 -5.19
CA ASP A 84 -26.56 12.61 -5.28
C ASP A 84 -25.90 13.96 -5.65
N GLY A 85 -24.78 13.91 -6.38
CA GLY A 85 -24.03 15.08 -6.84
C GLY A 85 -22.97 15.57 -5.86
N GLU A 86 -22.81 14.93 -4.69
CA GLU A 86 -21.80 15.27 -3.69
C GLU A 86 -20.67 14.22 -3.67
N PRO A 87 -19.40 14.62 -3.45
CA PRO A 87 -18.29 13.70 -3.25
C PRO A 87 -18.54 12.74 -2.08
N LEU A 88 -18.31 11.44 -2.30
CA LEU A 88 -18.44 10.43 -1.25
C LEU A 88 -17.17 10.39 -0.41
N ALA A 89 -17.26 10.93 0.82
CA ALA A 89 -16.20 10.89 1.80
C ALA A 89 -16.13 9.53 2.50
N ASP A 90 -14.93 9.14 2.93
CA ASP A 90 -14.78 8.00 3.83
C ASP A 90 -15.41 8.35 5.21
N PRO A 91 -16.27 7.47 5.78
CA PRO A 91 -16.88 7.71 7.09
C PRO A 91 -15.87 7.88 8.24
N ASP A 92 -14.74 7.18 8.16
CA ASP A 92 -13.69 7.20 9.16
C ASP A 92 -12.68 8.33 8.90
N TRP A 93 -12.57 8.79 7.64
CA TRP A 93 -11.68 9.86 7.17
C TRP A 93 -12.43 10.91 6.35
N PRO A 94 -13.13 11.86 7.00
CA PRO A 94 -14.10 12.74 6.34
C PRO A 94 -13.50 13.78 5.37
N ASP A 95 -12.17 13.94 5.35
CA ASP A 95 -11.43 14.77 4.39
C ASP A 95 -10.81 13.97 3.23
N GLU A 96 -11.04 12.66 3.20
CA GLU A 96 -10.66 11.75 2.12
C GLU A 96 -11.90 11.29 1.34
N TYR A 97 -11.84 11.36 0.01
CA TYR A 97 -12.92 10.93 -0.87
C TYR A 97 -12.55 9.68 -1.65
N LEU A 98 -13.53 8.79 -1.86
CA LEU A 98 -13.36 7.60 -2.68
C LEU A 98 -13.12 7.98 -4.14
N LEU A 99 -12.14 7.33 -4.78
CA LEU A 99 -11.93 7.47 -6.22
C LEU A 99 -12.94 6.59 -6.98
N ASP A 100 -13.46 7.11 -8.09
CA ASP A 100 -14.43 6.40 -8.91
C ASP A 100 -13.72 5.44 -9.87
N THR A 101 -13.70 4.16 -9.49
CA THR A 101 -13.13 3.07 -10.28
C THR A 101 -14.15 2.43 -11.22
N GLY A 102 -15.40 2.90 -11.29
CA GLY A 102 -16.52 2.22 -11.94
C GLY A 102 -16.50 2.21 -13.46
N THR A 103 -15.56 2.94 -14.10
CA THR A 103 -15.40 2.91 -15.57
C THR A 103 -13.94 2.77 -15.97
N GLU A 104 -13.69 2.10 -17.09
CA GLU A 104 -12.34 1.95 -17.65
C GLU A 104 -11.65 3.31 -17.90
N ALA A 105 -12.40 4.32 -18.36
CA ALA A 105 -11.89 5.66 -18.59
C ALA A 105 -11.40 6.32 -17.30
N LYS A 106 -12.17 6.21 -16.21
CA LYS A 106 -11.77 6.75 -14.91
C LYS A 106 -10.62 5.96 -14.31
N ARG A 107 -10.62 4.62 -14.38
CA ARG A 107 -9.49 3.78 -13.95
C ARG A 107 -8.20 4.13 -14.70
N THR A 108 -8.27 4.39 -16.00
CA THR A 108 -7.12 4.81 -16.80
C THR A 108 -6.57 6.16 -16.33
N ALA A 109 -7.45 7.12 -16.05
CA ALA A 109 -7.06 8.44 -15.57
C ALA A 109 -6.47 8.39 -14.14
N ILE A 110 -7.08 7.58 -13.26
CA ILE A 110 -6.56 7.32 -11.91
C ILE A 110 -5.17 6.67 -12.00
N ALA A 111 -5.04 5.60 -12.79
CA ALA A 111 -3.77 4.91 -12.98
C ALA A 111 -2.66 5.81 -13.55
N ALA A 112 -2.99 6.77 -14.42
CA ALA A 112 -2.01 7.73 -14.93
C ALA A 112 -1.46 8.65 -13.83
N ARG A 113 -2.32 9.14 -12.94
CA ARG A 113 -1.92 10.00 -11.81
C ARG A 113 -1.15 9.20 -10.76
N THR A 114 -1.69 8.07 -10.32
CA THR A 114 -1.03 7.19 -9.36
C THR A 114 0.29 6.66 -9.91
N GLY A 115 0.36 6.35 -11.22
CA GLY A 115 1.59 5.93 -11.89
C GLY A 115 2.74 6.94 -11.81
N ALA A 116 2.44 8.24 -11.75
CA ALA A 116 3.46 9.26 -11.52
C ALA A 116 4.03 9.18 -10.09
N VAL A 117 3.18 8.91 -9.10
CA VAL A 117 3.58 8.68 -7.70
C VAL A 117 4.41 7.41 -7.57
N LEU A 118 4.00 6.30 -8.22
CA LEU A 118 4.77 5.05 -8.25
C LEU A 118 6.16 5.27 -8.85
N LYS A 119 6.26 6.05 -9.93
CA LYS A 119 7.54 6.43 -10.52
C LYS A 119 8.39 7.24 -9.54
N GLU A 120 7.81 8.16 -8.78
CA GLU A 120 8.53 8.92 -7.76
C GLU A 120 9.03 8.02 -6.62
N CYS A 121 8.23 7.06 -6.15
CA CYS A 121 8.68 6.05 -5.19
C CYS A 121 9.92 5.30 -5.72
N ALA A 122 9.89 4.84 -6.98
CA ALA A 122 11.03 4.15 -7.60
C ALA A 122 12.26 5.07 -7.73
N ASP A 123 12.08 6.31 -8.21
CA ASP A 123 13.17 7.28 -8.39
C ASP A 123 13.83 7.66 -7.06
N ARG A 124 13.08 7.62 -5.95
CA ARG A 124 13.59 7.86 -4.59
C ARG A 124 14.24 6.64 -3.95
N GLY A 125 14.18 5.48 -4.59
CA GLY A 125 14.84 4.25 -4.14
C GLY A 125 14.03 3.43 -3.14
N PHE A 126 12.71 3.55 -3.13
CA PHE A 126 11.86 2.56 -2.46
C PHE A 126 11.96 1.20 -3.18
N ASP A 127 11.75 0.12 -2.42
CA ASP A 127 11.84 -1.25 -2.92
C ASP A 127 10.47 -1.80 -3.34
N ALA A 128 9.40 -1.27 -2.75
CA ALA A 128 8.02 -1.70 -2.99
C ALA A 128 7.04 -0.56 -2.72
N VAL A 129 5.77 -0.81 -3.02
CA VAL A 129 4.64 0.08 -2.74
C VAL A 129 3.52 -0.67 -2.00
N GLU A 130 2.84 0.05 -1.11
CA GLU A 130 1.54 -0.31 -0.56
C GLU A 130 0.46 0.50 -1.30
N LEU A 131 -0.54 -0.18 -1.85
CA LEU A 131 -1.68 0.47 -2.50
C LEU A 131 -2.87 0.49 -1.53
N ASP A 132 -2.98 1.55 -0.76
CA ASP A 132 -3.97 1.67 0.32
C ASP A 132 -5.39 1.97 -0.19
N ASN A 133 -6.38 1.65 0.65
CA ASN A 133 -7.82 1.72 0.38
C ASN A 133 -8.32 0.80 -0.74
N LEU A 134 -7.60 -0.30 -1.01
CA LEU A 134 -7.99 -1.31 -2.01
C LEU A 134 -9.43 -1.80 -1.85
N ASP A 135 -9.92 -1.84 -0.62
CA ASP A 135 -11.26 -2.27 -0.23
C ASP A 135 -12.35 -1.18 -0.36
N SER A 136 -12.05 -0.01 -0.94
CA SER A 136 -12.98 1.13 -0.95
C SER A 136 -14.37 0.84 -1.53
N TYR A 137 -14.53 -0.21 -2.35
CA TYR A 137 -15.83 -0.67 -2.83
C TYR A 137 -16.80 -1.04 -1.69
N VAL A 138 -16.31 -1.51 -0.54
CA VAL A 138 -17.18 -1.86 0.61
C VAL A 138 -17.80 -0.61 1.26
N ARG A 139 -17.17 0.56 1.07
CA ARG A 139 -17.62 1.87 1.57
C ARG A 139 -18.27 2.75 0.49
N SER A 140 -18.60 2.17 -0.66
CA SER A 140 -19.06 2.91 -1.85
C SER A 140 -20.58 3.06 -1.98
N ASP A 141 -21.36 2.70 -0.96
CA ASP A 141 -22.84 2.61 -1.04
C ASP A 141 -23.36 1.72 -2.20
N GLY A 142 -22.57 0.71 -2.59
CA GLY A 142 -22.88 -0.19 -3.69
C GLY A 142 -22.70 0.41 -5.08
N LEU A 143 -22.05 1.58 -5.20
CA LEU A 143 -21.73 2.22 -6.47
C LEU A 143 -20.51 1.59 -7.16
N LEU A 144 -19.62 0.96 -6.39
CA LEU A 144 -18.46 0.21 -6.88
C LEU A 144 -18.56 -1.25 -6.44
N VAL A 145 -17.93 -2.13 -7.20
CA VAL A 145 -17.77 -3.55 -6.84
C VAL A 145 -16.29 -3.95 -6.82
N LEU A 146 -16.00 -5.10 -6.21
CA LEU A 146 -14.65 -5.66 -6.14
C LEU A 146 -13.92 -5.65 -7.49
N ASP A 147 -14.60 -6.05 -8.57
CA ASP A 147 -14.02 -6.11 -9.92
C ASP A 147 -13.52 -4.75 -10.43
N ASP A 148 -14.16 -3.64 -10.03
CA ASP A 148 -13.71 -2.30 -10.42
C ASP A 148 -12.37 -1.95 -9.77
N ASN A 149 -12.24 -2.19 -8.46
CA ASN A 149 -10.99 -1.96 -7.75
C ASN A 149 -9.90 -2.94 -8.18
N ARG A 150 -10.24 -4.21 -8.39
CA ARG A 150 -9.31 -5.23 -8.91
C ARG A 150 -8.77 -4.88 -10.31
N ALA A 151 -9.60 -4.32 -11.19
CA ALA A 151 -9.16 -3.89 -12.51
C ALA A 151 -8.17 -2.71 -12.43
N LEU A 152 -8.40 -1.76 -11.53
CA LEU A 152 -7.43 -0.69 -11.26
C LEU A 152 -6.14 -1.25 -10.63
N ALA A 153 -6.27 -2.09 -9.60
CA ALA A 153 -5.14 -2.76 -8.94
C ALA A 153 -4.24 -3.48 -9.95
N THR A 154 -4.82 -4.29 -10.84
CA THR A 154 -4.08 -5.01 -11.90
C THR A 154 -3.25 -4.06 -12.76
N THR A 155 -3.80 -2.89 -13.09
CA THR A 155 -3.10 -1.87 -13.89
C THR A 155 -1.95 -1.24 -13.10
N LEU A 156 -2.17 -0.93 -11.83
CA LEU A 156 -1.18 -0.32 -10.94
C LEU A 156 -0.04 -1.29 -10.59
N VAL A 157 -0.37 -2.54 -10.28
CA VAL A 157 0.60 -3.62 -10.01
C VAL A 157 1.55 -3.77 -11.20
N ALA A 158 1.00 -3.92 -12.41
CA ALA A 158 1.82 -4.04 -13.60
C ALA A 158 2.67 -2.79 -13.85
N ALA A 159 2.20 -1.59 -13.48
CA ALA A 159 2.97 -0.36 -13.59
C ALA A 159 4.12 -0.28 -12.59
N ALA A 160 3.89 -0.62 -11.32
CA ALA A 160 4.91 -0.67 -10.28
C ALA A 160 5.99 -1.71 -10.58
N GLN A 161 5.61 -2.91 -11.02
CA GLN A 161 6.55 -3.98 -11.35
C GLN A 161 7.45 -3.62 -12.54
N ARG A 162 6.95 -2.86 -13.53
CA ARG A 162 7.79 -2.31 -14.62
C ARG A 162 8.82 -1.28 -14.13
N LEU A 163 8.60 -0.69 -12.96
CA LEU A 163 9.51 0.24 -12.30
C LEU A 163 10.47 -0.48 -11.32
N GLY A 164 10.37 -1.81 -11.20
CA GLY A 164 11.19 -2.58 -10.26
C GLY A 164 10.67 -2.56 -8.81
N LEU A 165 9.40 -2.16 -8.60
CA LEU A 165 8.75 -2.14 -7.29
C LEU A 165 7.87 -3.39 -7.12
N LEU A 166 8.01 -4.10 -5.99
CA LEU A 166 7.01 -5.08 -5.57
C LEU A 166 5.77 -4.36 -5.02
N VAL A 167 4.62 -5.05 -4.99
CA VAL A 167 3.33 -4.44 -4.59
C VAL A 167 2.63 -5.25 -3.52
N GLY A 168 2.26 -4.58 -2.43
CA GLY A 168 1.48 -5.16 -1.34
C GLY A 168 -0.03 -5.06 -1.58
N GLN A 169 -0.76 -6.15 -1.37
CA GLN A 169 -2.20 -6.11 -1.12
C GLN A 169 -2.42 -5.47 0.25
N LYS A 170 -3.22 -4.40 0.32
CA LYS A 170 -3.63 -3.78 1.59
C LYS A 170 -5.03 -4.23 1.97
N ASN A 171 -5.18 -4.85 3.13
CA ASN A 171 -6.45 -5.35 3.67
C ASN A 171 -7.23 -6.23 2.67
N ALA A 172 -8.57 -6.16 2.68
CA ALA A 172 -9.49 -6.97 1.86
C ALA A 172 -9.28 -8.49 2.02
N ALA A 173 -9.26 -8.96 3.27
CA ALA A 173 -8.94 -10.35 3.60
C ALA A 173 -9.85 -11.34 2.88
N GLU A 174 -11.16 -11.09 2.91
CA GLU A 174 -12.20 -11.97 2.36
C GLU A 174 -12.10 -12.13 0.85
N ASP A 175 -11.50 -11.15 0.17
CA ASP A 175 -11.34 -11.11 -1.28
C ASP A 175 -9.93 -11.49 -1.74
N THR A 176 -9.03 -11.90 -0.82
CA THR A 176 -7.62 -12.21 -1.10
C THR A 176 -7.45 -13.20 -2.26
N ALA A 177 -8.25 -14.27 -2.29
CA ALA A 177 -8.17 -15.28 -3.35
C ALA A 177 -8.56 -14.72 -4.73
N GLU A 178 -9.50 -13.78 -4.78
CA GLU A 178 -9.92 -13.14 -6.03
C GLU A 178 -8.92 -12.06 -6.47
N LEU A 179 -8.44 -11.26 -5.51
CA LEU A 179 -7.44 -10.21 -5.68
C LEU A 179 -6.07 -10.76 -6.10
N ALA A 180 -5.75 -12.02 -5.79
CA ALA A 180 -4.54 -12.70 -6.24
C ALA A 180 -4.34 -12.59 -7.77
N GLY A 181 -5.42 -12.54 -8.55
CA GLY A 181 -5.34 -12.36 -10.00
C GLY A 181 -4.83 -10.99 -10.46
N ALA A 182 -4.73 -9.99 -9.57
CA ALA A 182 -4.13 -8.69 -9.87
C ALA A 182 -2.58 -8.73 -9.85
N GLY A 183 -1.98 -9.77 -9.25
CA GLY A 183 -0.54 -10.00 -9.27
C GLY A 183 0.26 -9.36 -8.13
N PHE A 184 -0.36 -9.12 -6.97
CA PHE A 184 0.34 -8.66 -5.76
C PHE A 184 1.44 -9.64 -5.32
N ASP A 185 2.49 -9.09 -4.70
CA ASP A 185 3.70 -9.82 -4.33
C ASP A 185 3.73 -10.23 -2.84
N PHE A 186 3.03 -9.48 -1.97
CA PHE A 186 2.92 -9.69 -0.53
C PHE A 186 1.63 -9.03 0.00
N ALA A 187 1.35 -9.15 1.30
CA ALA A 187 0.23 -8.47 1.95
C ALA A 187 0.66 -7.58 3.14
N ILE A 188 -0.08 -6.50 3.34
CA ILE A 188 -0.08 -5.68 4.55
C ILE A 188 -1.50 -5.71 5.10
N ALA A 189 -1.65 -6.27 6.29
CA ALA A 189 -2.94 -6.51 6.91
C ALA A 189 -3.06 -5.77 8.24
N GLU A 190 -4.10 -4.97 8.37
CA GLU A 190 -4.46 -4.35 9.63
C GLU A 190 -5.44 -5.23 10.39
N GLN A 191 -5.13 -5.50 11.66
CA GLN A 191 -6.03 -6.18 12.59
C GLN A 191 -6.45 -7.61 12.20
N CYS A 192 -5.65 -8.33 11.41
CA CYS A 192 -6.01 -9.68 10.98
C CYS A 192 -6.19 -10.66 12.14
N VAL A 193 -5.50 -10.47 13.27
CA VAL A 193 -5.64 -11.31 14.46
C VAL A 193 -6.96 -11.01 15.16
N GLU A 194 -7.27 -9.72 15.34
CA GLU A 194 -8.52 -9.29 15.97
C GLU A 194 -9.75 -9.80 15.21
N PHE A 195 -9.69 -9.83 13.87
CA PHE A 195 -10.81 -10.28 13.03
C PHE A 195 -10.73 -11.75 12.60
N GLY A 196 -9.67 -12.48 12.93
CA GLY A 196 -9.52 -13.89 12.57
C GLY A 196 -9.26 -14.13 11.07
N GLU A 197 -8.63 -13.17 10.41
CA GLU A 197 -8.44 -13.08 8.96
C GLU A 197 -7.02 -13.48 8.50
N CYS A 198 -6.07 -13.65 9.43
CA CYS A 198 -4.67 -13.89 9.07
C CYS A 198 -4.47 -15.13 8.18
N GLY A 199 -5.33 -16.14 8.31
CA GLY A 199 -5.29 -17.36 7.51
C GLY A 199 -5.52 -17.13 6.02
N GLU A 200 -6.36 -16.15 5.64
CA GLU A 200 -6.63 -15.83 4.23
C GLU A 200 -5.38 -15.29 3.54
N TYR A 201 -4.67 -14.36 4.19
CA TYR A 201 -3.40 -13.84 3.70
C TYR A 201 -2.31 -14.92 3.65
N ALA A 202 -2.18 -15.72 4.72
CA ALA A 202 -1.16 -16.77 4.80
C ALA A 202 -1.36 -17.86 3.73
N ALA A 203 -2.60 -18.20 3.39
CA ALA A 203 -2.91 -19.16 2.34
C ALA A 203 -2.43 -18.70 0.95
N GLN A 204 -2.44 -17.38 0.69
CA GLN A 204 -2.02 -16.79 -0.58
C GLN A 204 -0.54 -16.41 -0.61
N TYR A 205 0.00 -15.82 0.47
CA TYR A 205 1.31 -15.18 0.50
C TYR A 205 2.34 -15.89 1.41
N GLY A 206 1.95 -16.92 2.17
CA GLY A 206 2.82 -17.57 3.14
C GLY A 206 3.35 -16.59 4.19
N ASP A 207 4.67 -16.53 4.38
CA ASP A 207 5.32 -15.62 5.31
C ASP A 207 5.46 -14.18 4.78
N ALA A 208 5.06 -13.91 3.53
CA ALA A 208 5.09 -12.57 2.93
C ALA A 208 3.86 -11.74 3.36
N VAL A 209 3.60 -11.68 4.66
CA VAL A 209 2.50 -10.93 5.26
C VAL A 209 3.06 -10.06 6.38
N LEU A 210 2.84 -8.74 6.28
CA LEU A 210 3.11 -7.77 7.34
C LEU A 210 1.79 -7.49 8.07
N ALA A 211 1.68 -7.90 9.33
CA ALA A 211 0.46 -7.69 10.12
C ALA A 211 0.68 -6.59 11.17
N VAL A 212 -0.19 -5.59 11.18
CA VAL A 212 -0.21 -4.54 12.20
C VAL A 212 -1.48 -4.66 13.02
N GLU A 213 -1.33 -4.63 14.33
CA GLU A 213 -2.42 -4.70 15.29
C GLU A 213 -2.48 -3.41 16.10
N TYR A 214 -3.69 -2.98 16.44
CA TYR A 214 -3.91 -1.81 17.29
C TYR A 214 -4.47 -2.28 18.64
N PRO A 215 -4.19 -1.59 19.76
CA PRO A 215 -4.76 -1.92 21.06
C PRO A 215 -6.28 -2.10 21.00
N GLY A 216 -6.72 -3.35 21.14
CA GLY A 216 -8.11 -3.77 21.11
C GLY A 216 -8.55 -4.45 22.41
N PRO A 217 -9.85 -4.72 22.58
CA PRO A 217 -10.43 -5.19 23.83
C PRO A 217 -10.17 -6.69 24.13
N THR A 218 -9.78 -7.49 23.14
CA THR A 218 -10.12 -8.93 23.15
C THR A 218 -8.93 -9.89 23.15
N THR A 219 -7.79 -9.54 22.55
CA THR A 219 -6.65 -10.48 22.41
C THR A 219 -5.30 -9.76 22.51
N ASP A 220 -4.33 -10.31 23.26
CA ASP A 220 -2.93 -9.94 23.07
C ASP A 220 -2.46 -10.57 21.76
N ALA A 221 -2.47 -9.79 20.68
CA ALA A 221 -2.14 -10.30 19.36
C ALA A 221 -0.75 -10.96 19.27
N CYS A 222 0.21 -10.58 20.12
CA CYS A 222 1.51 -11.24 20.14
C CYS A 222 1.49 -12.67 20.72
N ALA A 223 0.46 -12.98 21.53
CA ALA A 223 0.26 -14.30 22.11
C ALA A 223 -0.55 -15.24 21.19
N ASP A 224 -1.10 -14.71 20.09
CA ASP A 224 -1.79 -15.53 19.10
C ASP A 224 -0.78 -16.40 18.33
N GLY A 225 -1.10 -17.69 18.19
CA GLY A 225 -0.24 -18.68 17.55
C GLY A 225 -0.38 -18.74 16.03
N ASP A 226 -1.48 -18.22 15.49
CA ASP A 226 -1.82 -18.25 14.06
C ASP A 226 -1.48 -16.91 13.36
N ARG A 227 -0.94 -15.95 14.11
CA ARG A 227 -0.47 -14.67 13.57
C ARG A 227 0.71 -14.85 12.59
N PRO A 228 0.88 -13.95 11.61
CA PRO A 228 2.10 -13.88 10.82
C PRO A 228 3.37 -13.70 11.68
N SER A 229 4.50 -14.19 11.18
CA SER A 229 5.79 -13.97 11.86
C SER A 229 6.14 -12.49 11.96
N SER A 230 5.76 -11.70 10.94
CA SER A 230 5.95 -10.25 10.89
C SER A 230 4.75 -9.51 11.48
N THR A 231 4.41 -9.76 12.74
CA THR A 231 3.34 -9.01 13.45
C THR A 231 3.92 -7.93 14.35
N VAL A 232 3.35 -6.73 14.28
CA VAL A 232 3.64 -5.62 15.21
C VAL A 232 2.35 -5.10 15.83
N VAL A 233 2.46 -4.52 17.01
CA VAL A 233 1.40 -3.72 17.63
C VAL A 233 1.81 -2.26 17.61
N ARG A 234 0.96 -1.40 17.02
CA ARG A 234 1.17 0.05 16.91
C ARG A 234 0.01 0.81 17.57
N ASP A 235 0.20 2.10 17.84
CA ASP A 235 -0.93 3.01 18.05
C ASP A 235 -1.60 3.35 16.71
N ARG A 236 -2.89 3.69 16.72
CA ARG A 236 -3.67 3.98 15.51
C ARG A 236 -3.14 5.15 14.70
N GLU A 237 -2.53 6.13 15.38
CA GLU A 237 -1.94 7.31 14.74
C GLU A 237 -0.59 7.00 14.07
N LEU A 238 -0.08 5.76 14.23
CA LEU A 238 1.24 5.34 13.75
C LEU A 238 2.33 6.35 14.13
N SER A 239 2.23 6.89 15.35
CA SER A 239 3.02 8.02 15.82
C SER A 239 4.50 7.68 16.02
N ARG A 240 5.30 8.70 16.37
CA ARG A 240 6.76 8.58 16.50
C ARG A 240 7.20 8.43 17.96
N PRO A 241 8.41 7.87 18.19
CA PRO A 241 8.99 7.86 19.53
C PRO A 241 9.01 9.24 20.17
N GLY A 242 8.39 9.35 21.35
CA GLY A 242 8.28 10.60 22.12
C GLY A 242 6.95 11.33 21.97
N ASP A 243 6.13 10.97 20.98
CA ASP A 243 4.76 11.48 20.87
C ASP A 243 3.86 10.86 21.97
N VAL A 244 2.84 11.60 22.39
CA VAL A 244 1.89 11.11 23.41
C VAL A 244 1.08 9.97 22.81
N GLY A 245 1.06 8.82 23.49
CA GLY A 245 0.33 7.65 23.04
C GLY A 245 1.13 6.72 22.12
N TYR A 246 2.40 7.04 21.82
CA TYR A 246 3.28 6.18 21.03
C TYR A 246 3.30 4.75 21.55
N LEU A 247 2.99 3.82 20.65
CA LEU A 247 3.09 2.40 20.88
C LEU A 247 3.79 1.74 19.71
N PHE A 248 4.81 0.95 20.02
CA PHE A 248 5.42 0.03 19.09
C PHE A 248 5.91 -1.19 19.85
N ARG A 249 5.40 -2.36 19.49
CA ARG A 249 5.85 -3.65 20.01
C ARG A 249 5.95 -4.63 18.86
N ARG A 250 7.09 -5.26 18.71
CA ARG A 250 7.23 -6.43 17.83
C ARG A 250 6.72 -7.66 18.56
N CYS A 251 5.94 -8.46 17.86
CA CYS A 251 5.74 -9.87 18.18
C CYS A 251 6.81 -10.69 17.41
#